data_AF-A0A3M1RFH9-F1
#
_entry.id   AF-A0A3M1RFH9-F1
#
_cell.length_a   1.000
_cell.length_b   1.000
_cell.length_c   1.000
_cell.angle_alpha   90.00
_cell.angle_beta   90.00
_cell.angle_gamma   90.00
#
_symmetry.space_group_name_H-M   'P 1'
#
loop_
_entity.id
_entity.type
_entity.pdbx_description
1 polymer ?
#
loop_
_entity_poly.entity_id
_entity_poly.type
_entity_poly.pdbx_seq_one_letter_code
_entity_poly.pdbx_strand_id
1 'polypeptide(L)'
;KNALESLPETGGEVVLRWQADDERVRLIVDDTGAGLAETQRRHAFDPYYSARQAGRGLGLGLSKCRRLIEQHGGQVTILPRAEGGTRVILELPLSPPDNQRQRAAEVDDSSRTKR
;
A
#
# COMPACT_ATOMS: atom_id res chain seq x y z
N LYS A 1 -11.12 1.62 -0.11
CA LYS A 1 -11.85 1.88 -1.37
C LYS A 1 -11.76 0.70 -2.34
N ASN A 2 -10.59 0.38 -2.91
CA ASN A 2 -10.46 -0.68 -3.93
C ASN A 2 -11.03 -2.03 -3.50
N ALA A 3 -10.72 -2.48 -2.27
CA ALA A 3 -11.23 -3.72 -1.68
C ALA A 3 -12.76 -3.76 -1.54
N LEU A 4 -13.40 -2.62 -1.24
CA LEU A 4 -14.87 -2.56 -1.14
C LEU A 4 -15.52 -2.58 -2.53
N GLU A 5 -14.89 -1.90 -3.49
CA GLU A 5 -15.38 -1.84 -4.87
C GLU A 5 -15.14 -3.13 -5.67
N SER A 6 -14.35 -4.08 -5.16
CA SER A 6 -14.15 -5.40 -5.78
C SER A 6 -15.18 -6.43 -5.33
N LEU A 7 -15.96 -6.14 -4.28
CA LEU A 7 -16.95 -7.07 -3.74
C LEU A 7 -18.13 -7.26 -4.69
N PRO A 8 -18.70 -8.47 -4.76
CA PRO A 8 -19.97 -8.73 -5.46
C PRO A 8 -21.14 -7.94 -4.84
N GLU A 9 -22.18 -7.70 -5.63
CA GLU A 9 -23.44 -7.10 -5.14
C GLU A 9 -24.16 -7.99 -4.12
N THR A 10 -23.93 -9.31 -4.16
CA THR A 10 -24.45 -10.28 -3.20
C THR A 10 -23.78 -10.20 -1.83
N GLY A 11 -22.79 -9.32 -1.66
CA GLY A 11 -22.03 -9.12 -0.43
C GLY A 11 -20.64 -9.77 -0.48
N GLY A 12 -19.88 -9.54 0.59
CA GLY A 12 -18.52 -10.01 0.76
C GLY A 12 -17.86 -9.31 1.93
N GLU A 13 -16.60 -9.66 2.19
CA GLU A 13 -15.87 -9.19 3.36
C GLU A 13 -14.58 -8.50 2.95
N VAL A 14 -14.25 -7.45 3.70
CA VAL A 14 -12.91 -6.85 3.72
C VAL A 14 -12.37 -7.01 5.12
N VAL A 15 -11.27 -7.74 5.26
CA VAL A 15 -10.61 -8.02 6.53
C VAL A 15 -9.29 -7.28 6.57
N LEU A 16 -9.12 -6.44 7.60
CA LEU A 16 -7.85 -5.80 7.93
C LEU A 16 -7.18 -6.56 9.06
N ARG A 17 -5.93 -6.96 8.87
CA ARG A 17 -5.07 -7.50 9.91
C ARG A 17 -3.76 -6.74 9.93
N TRP A 18 -3.09 -6.76 11.08
CA TRP A 18 -1.74 -6.26 11.18
C TRP A 18 -0.93 -7.15 12.12
N GLN A 19 0.38 -7.16 11.90
CA GLN A 19 1.37 -7.75 12.78
C GLN A 19 2.58 -6.83 12.80
N ALA A 20 3.27 -6.77 13.93
CA ALA A 20 4.48 -5.99 14.07
C ALA A 20 5.54 -6.84 14.78
N ASP A 21 6.78 -6.67 14.35
CA ASP A 21 7.98 -7.05 15.12
C ASP A 21 8.70 -5.76 15.55
N ASP A 22 9.94 -5.88 16.05
CA ASP A 22 10.70 -4.73 16.54
C ASP A 22 11.14 -3.77 15.40
N GLU A 23 11.17 -4.23 14.15
CA GLU A 23 11.69 -3.47 13.02
C GLU A 23 10.58 -2.95 12.10
N ARG A 24 9.51 -3.73 11.92
CA ARG A 24 8.53 -3.52 10.86
C ARG A 24 7.10 -3.79 11.32
N VAL A 25 6.18 -3.03 10.74
CA VAL A 25 4.74 -3.32 10.77
C VAL A 25 4.29 -3.81 9.41
N ARG A 26 3.52 -4.89 9.40
CA ARG A 26 2.87 -5.46 8.23
C ARG A 26 1.36 -5.31 8.37
N LEU A 27 0.73 -4.56 7.46
CA LEU A 27 -0.71 -4.44 7.34
C LEU A 27 -1.19 -5.29 6.16
N ILE A 28 -2.22 -6.10 6.38
CA ILE A 28 -2.78 -7.04 5.41
C ILE A 28 -4.24 -6.67 5.20
N VAL A 29 -4.60 -6.34 3.97
CA VAL A 29 -5.97 -6.11 3.53
C VAL A 29 -6.38 -7.26 2.63
N ASP A 30 -7.32 -8.08 3.11
CA ASP A 30 -7.92 -9.16 2.35
C ASP A 30 -9.34 -8.75 1.93
N ASP A 31 -9.69 -8.92 0.66
CA ASP A 31 -11.08 -8.88 0.20
C ASP A 31 -11.52 -10.23 -0.36
N THR A 32 -12.83 -10.47 -0.38
CA THR A 32 -13.46 -11.63 -1.04
C THR A 32 -14.06 -11.25 -2.39
N GLY A 33 -13.48 -10.26 -3.07
CA GLY A 33 -13.94 -9.78 -4.37
C GLY A 33 -13.59 -10.72 -5.51
N ALA A 34 -13.75 -10.23 -6.75
CA ALA A 34 -13.40 -10.99 -7.95
C ALA A 34 -11.89 -11.34 -8.07
N GLY A 35 -11.04 -10.71 -7.26
CA GLY A 35 -9.60 -10.83 -7.36
C GLY A 35 -9.03 -10.03 -8.53
N LEU A 36 -7.75 -10.23 -8.80
CA LEU A 36 -7.04 -9.67 -9.95
C LEU A 36 -6.36 -10.81 -10.68
N ALA A 37 -6.48 -10.85 -12.01
CA ALA A 37 -5.67 -11.71 -12.85
C ALA A 37 -4.17 -11.37 -12.73
N GLU A 38 -3.30 -12.30 -13.09
CA GLU A 38 -1.85 -12.12 -12.98
C GLU A 38 -1.35 -10.89 -13.75
N THR A 39 -1.84 -10.67 -14.96
CA THR A 39 -1.53 -9.45 -15.74
C THR A 39 -2.00 -8.18 -15.05
N GLN A 40 -3.19 -8.21 -14.44
CA GLN A 40 -3.73 -7.07 -13.71
C GLN A 40 -2.89 -6.75 -12.46
N ARG A 41 -2.41 -7.76 -11.73
CA ARG A 41 -1.52 -7.56 -10.58
C ARG A 41 -0.19 -6.91 -10.96
N ARG A 42 0.41 -7.35 -12.07
CA ARG A 42 1.68 -6.78 -12.57
C ARG A 42 1.58 -5.29 -12.88
N HIS A 43 0.44 -4.86 -13.43
CA HIS A 43 0.20 -3.46 -13.81
C HIS A 43 -0.58 -2.66 -12.75
N ALA A 44 -1.00 -3.27 -11.65
CA ALA A 44 -1.89 -2.64 -10.67
C ALA A 44 -1.34 -1.33 -10.07
N PHE A 45 -0.01 -1.18 -10.06
CA PHE A 45 0.69 0.00 -9.55
C PHE A 45 1.14 0.97 -10.66
N ASP A 46 0.88 0.67 -11.93
CA ASP A 46 1.23 1.54 -13.03
C ASP A 46 0.28 2.74 -13.06
N PRO A 47 0.80 3.97 -13.22
CA PRO A 47 -0.04 5.15 -13.37
C PRO A 47 -1.04 4.99 -14.52
N TYR A 48 -2.28 5.39 -14.29
CA TYR A 48 -3.39 5.33 -15.25
C TYR A 48 -3.90 3.91 -15.58
N TYR A 49 -3.29 2.87 -15.00
CA TYR A 49 -3.83 1.52 -15.13
C TYR A 49 -5.13 1.38 -14.33
N SER A 50 -6.16 0.82 -14.97
CA SER A 50 -7.41 0.45 -14.33
C SER A 50 -7.89 -0.87 -14.91
N ALA A 51 -8.08 -1.86 -14.03
CA ALA A 51 -8.72 -3.13 -14.38
C ALA A 51 -10.25 -3.01 -14.54
N ARG A 52 -10.82 -1.80 -14.35
CA ARG A 52 -12.26 -1.52 -14.42
C ARG A 52 -12.64 -1.00 -15.80
N GLN A 53 -13.92 -1.08 -16.12
CA GLN A 53 -14.48 -0.42 -17.31
C GLN A 53 -14.12 1.06 -17.35
N ALA A 54 -13.90 1.58 -18.56
CA ALA A 54 -13.51 2.97 -18.81
C ALA A 54 -14.44 3.95 -18.08
N GLY A 55 -13.86 4.94 -17.39
CA GLY A 55 -14.60 6.01 -16.69
C GLY A 55 -14.67 5.90 -15.16
N ARG A 56 -14.36 4.74 -14.55
CA ARG A 56 -14.32 4.62 -13.07
C ARG A 56 -12.93 4.90 -12.48
N GLY A 57 -12.54 6.18 -12.51
CA GLY A 57 -11.35 6.73 -11.85
C GLY A 57 -10.08 6.74 -12.71
N LEU A 58 -9.18 7.67 -12.43
CA LEU A 58 -7.96 7.92 -13.23
C LEU A 58 -6.86 6.85 -13.12
N GLY A 59 -7.07 5.75 -12.37
CA GLY A 59 -6.01 4.74 -12.18
C GLY A 59 -4.79 5.22 -11.39
N LEU A 60 -4.96 6.23 -10.53
CA LEU A 60 -3.84 6.86 -9.78
C LEU A 60 -3.76 6.45 -8.30
N GLY A 61 -4.74 5.70 -7.79
CA GLY A 61 -4.80 5.37 -6.37
C GLY A 61 -3.63 4.51 -5.90
N LEU A 62 -3.48 3.34 -6.52
CA LEU A 62 -2.45 2.37 -6.13
C LEU A 62 -1.03 2.85 -6.42
N SER A 63 -0.81 3.54 -7.55
CA SER A 63 0.50 4.12 -7.88
C SER A 63 0.95 5.18 -6.86
N LYS A 64 0.02 6.03 -6.39
CA LYS A 64 0.28 6.98 -5.29
C LYS A 64 0.55 6.25 -3.97
N CYS A 65 -0.25 5.23 -3.63
CA CYS A 65 -0.02 4.43 -2.43
C CYS A 65 1.37 3.78 -2.44
N ARG A 66 1.78 3.16 -3.55
CA ARG A 66 3.12 2.57 -3.68
C ARG A 66 4.21 3.60 -3.45
N ARG A 67 4.12 4.76 -4.12
CA ARG A 67 5.10 5.85 -3.94
C ARG A 67 5.18 6.34 -2.49
N LEU A 68 4.04 6.52 -1.82
CA LEU A 68 4.02 6.95 -0.42
C LEU A 68 4.68 5.91 0.49
N ILE A 69 4.38 4.63 0.28
CA ILE A 69 4.95 3.53 1.07
C ILE A 69 6.47 3.43 0.84
N GLU A 70 6.92 3.50 -0.41
CA GLU A 70 8.34 3.51 -0.78
C GLU A 70 9.09 4.72 -0.18
N GLN A 71 8.47 5.91 -0.17
CA GLN A 71 9.04 7.11 0.47
C GLN A 71 9.26 6.95 1.97
N HIS A 72 8.48 6.10 2.63
CA HIS A 72 8.64 5.74 4.05
C HIS A 72 9.55 4.52 4.26
N GLY A 73 10.28 4.06 3.23
CA GLY A 73 11.17 2.90 3.31
C GLY A 73 10.43 1.57 3.38
N GLY A 74 9.15 1.56 3.02
CA GLY A 74 8.31 0.37 3.00
C GLY A 74 8.17 -0.26 1.62
N GLN A 75 7.35 -1.30 1.56
CA GLN A 75 6.95 -1.96 0.33
C GLN A 75 5.46 -2.33 0.35
N VAL A 76 4.87 -2.49 -0.82
CA VAL A 76 3.49 -2.97 -0.99
C VAL A 76 3.42 -4.06 -2.03
N THR A 77 2.65 -5.12 -1.75
CA THR A 77 2.52 -6.29 -2.62
C THR A 77 1.05 -6.68 -2.76
N ILE A 78 0.68 -7.18 -3.94
CA ILE A 78 -0.66 -7.68 -4.23
C ILE A 78 -0.55 -9.17 -4.59
N LEU A 79 -1.29 -10.01 -3.88
CA LEU A 79 -1.29 -11.46 -4.02
C LEU A 79 -2.72 -11.99 -4.21
N PRO A 80 -2.91 -13.11 -4.93
CA PRO A 80 -4.17 -13.83 -4.90
C PRO A 80 -4.40 -14.46 -3.52
N ARG A 81 -5.66 -14.74 -3.19
CA ARG A 81 -6.05 -15.55 -2.03
C ARG A 81 -6.56 -16.91 -2.49
N ALA A 82 -6.25 -17.96 -1.73
CA ALA A 82 -6.72 -19.31 -2.02
C ALA A 82 -8.26 -19.42 -1.99
N GLU A 83 -8.92 -18.65 -1.13
CA GLU A 83 -10.37 -18.60 -0.97
C GLU A 83 -11.05 -17.63 -1.97
N GLY A 84 -10.29 -17.05 -2.90
CA GLY A 84 -10.76 -16.01 -3.80
C GLY A 84 -10.55 -14.58 -3.27
N GLY A 85 -10.57 -13.62 -4.18
CA GLY A 85 -10.31 -12.21 -3.90
C GLY A 85 -8.83 -11.81 -3.90
N THR A 86 -8.56 -10.65 -3.30
CA THR A 86 -7.23 -10.03 -3.33
C THR A 86 -6.66 -9.88 -1.93
N ARG A 87 -5.36 -10.13 -1.79
CA ARG A 87 -4.57 -9.77 -0.60
C ARG A 87 -3.61 -8.63 -0.96
N VAL A 88 -3.71 -7.51 -0.25
CA VAL A 88 -2.73 -6.42 -0.32
C VAL A 88 -1.94 -6.40 0.98
N ILE A 89 -0.62 -6.47 0.88
CA ILE A 89 0.30 -6.45 2.02
C ILE A 89 1.09 -5.15 1.94
N LEU A 90 1.04 -4.34 2.99
CA LEU A 90 1.86 -3.15 3.18
C LEU A 90 2.86 -3.44 4.29
N GLU A 91 4.12 -3.15 4.07
CA GLU A 91 5.19 -3.32 5.06
C GLU A 91 5.92 -2.00 5.22
N LEU A 92 6.00 -1.50 6.46
CA LEU A 92 6.64 -0.23 6.79
C LEU A 92 7.62 -0.45 7.95
N PRO A 93 8.78 0.21 7.96
CA PRO A 93 9.66 0.20 9.13
C PRO A 93 9.03 0.99 10.28
N LEU A 94 9.19 0.51 11.52
CA LEU A 94 8.69 1.18 12.73
C LEU A 94 9.55 2.38 13.16
N SER A 95 10.80 2.41 12.69
CA SER A 95 11.70 3.53 12.83
C SER A 95 12.08 4.07 11.46
N PRO A 96 12.22 5.40 11.29
CA PRO A 96 12.79 5.94 10.07
C PRO A 96 14.18 5.30 9.84
N PRO A 97 14.50 4.91 8.60
CA PRO A 97 15.82 4.35 8.29
C PRO A 97 16.93 5.32 8.72
N ASP A 98 18.10 4.80 9.12
CA ASP A 98 19.17 5.60 9.71
C ASP A 98 19.58 6.82 8.87
N ASN A 99 19.45 6.72 7.53
CA ASN A 99 19.70 7.83 6.60
C ASN A 99 18.69 9.00 6.74
N GLN A 100 17.48 8.77 7.24
CA GLN A 100 16.49 9.79 7.58
C GLN A 100 16.68 10.32 9.00
N ARG A 101 17.19 9.51 9.93
CA ARG A 101 17.58 9.98 11.28
C ARG A 101 18.70 11.03 11.20
N GLN A 102 19.69 10.80 10.33
CA GLN A 102 20.80 11.75 10.11
C GLN A 102 20.32 13.09 9.52
N ARG A 103 19.43 13.06 8.52
CA ARG A 103 18.84 14.29 7.96
C ARG A 103 17.94 15.04 8.93
N ALA A 104 17.17 14.34 9.76
CA ALA A 104 16.34 14.97 10.79
C ALA A 104 17.20 15.65 11.88
N ALA A 105 18.33 15.04 12.24
CA ALA A 105 19.29 15.61 13.19
C ALA A 105 20.01 16.86 12.66
N GLU A 106 20.40 16.88 11.38
CA GLU A 106 21.04 18.05 10.75
C GLU A 106 20.11 19.27 10.61
N VAL A 107 18.81 19.04 10.40
CA VAL A 107 17.79 20.11 10.35
C VAL A 107 17.55 20.70 11.75
N ASP A 108 17.56 19.89 12.80
CA ASP A 108 17.43 20.37 14.18
C ASP A 108 18.64 21.22 14.61
N ASP A 109 19.87 20.79 14.27
CA ASP A 109 21.10 21.50 14.63
C ASP A 109 21.23 22.88 13.93
N SER A 110 20.91 22.95 12.63
CA SER A 110 20.93 24.21 11.87
C SER A 110 19.89 25.26 12.33
N SER A 111 18.88 24.84 13.11
CA SER A 111 17.88 25.73 13.72
C SER A 111 18.33 26.31 15.07
N ARG A 112 19.34 25.72 15.73
CA ARG A 112 19.90 26.17 17.00
C ARG A 112 21.04 27.20 16.86
N THR A 113 21.72 27.25 15.72
CA THR A 113 22.87 28.16 15.51
C THR A 113 22.50 29.58 15.03
N LYS A 114 21.22 29.91 14.88
CA LYS A 114 20.73 31.23 14.40
C LYS A 114 20.12 32.14 15.49
N ARG A 115 20.53 32.00 16.75
CA ARG A 115 20.18 32.97 17.81
C ARG A 115 21.39 33.77 18.25
#